data_AF-A0A5C7HBZ2-F1
#
_entry.id   AF-A0A5C7HBZ2-F1
#
_cell.length_a   1.000
_cell.length_b   1.000
_cell.length_c   1.000
_cell.angle_alpha   90.00
_cell.angle_beta   90.00
_cell.angle_gamma   90.00
#
_symmetry.space_group_name_H-M   'P 1'
#
loop_
_entity.id
_entity.type
_entity.pdbx_description
1 polymer ?
#
loop_
_entity_poly.entity_id
_entity_poly.type
_entity_poly.pdbx_seq_one_letter_code
_entity_poly.pdbx_strand_id
1 'polypeptide(L)'
;MSTIFSYDVCLTSLQAVPASHATNLQGLALVAMELAIQNATASICTIKELVSSGSFDPYGTSCLMDCLEEYSGGVVTLLEATGAFLTGKYEEANVWVSSVMDAATTCEDGFTDRQGHLSPLKKENYFLFQLCDIAICIFNLLSAL
;
A
#
# COMPACT_ATOMS: atom_id res chain seq x y z
N MET A 1 -16.01 6.92 7.06
CA MET A 1 -16.29 5.71 6.26
C MET A 1 -16.05 6.10 4.81
N SER A 2 -14.84 5.87 4.34
CA SER A 2 -14.32 6.40 3.07
C SER A 2 -15.05 5.77 1.89
N THR A 3 -15.44 6.57 0.90
CA THR A 3 -16.11 6.13 -0.34
C THR A 3 -15.16 5.41 -1.32
N ILE A 4 -13.97 5.00 -0.86
CA ILE A 4 -12.86 4.44 -1.65
C ILE A 4 -12.61 2.96 -1.32
N PHE A 5 -13.15 2.46 -0.20
CA PHE A 5 -12.97 1.09 0.24
C PHE A 5 -13.63 0.09 -0.72
N SER A 6 -12.85 -0.87 -1.22
CA SER A 6 -13.31 -1.94 -2.09
C SER A 6 -13.57 -3.22 -1.30
N TYR A 7 -14.85 -3.56 -1.13
CA TYR A 7 -15.26 -4.82 -0.51
C TYR A 7 -14.72 -6.02 -1.26
N ASP A 8 -14.70 -5.97 -2.59
CA ASP A 8 -14.23 -7.08 -3.41
C ASP A 8 -12.72 -7.31 -3.23
N VAL A 9 -11.92 -6.24 -3.17
CA VAL A 9 -10.48 -6.36 -2.87
C VAL A 9 -10.26 -6.90 -1.47
N CYS A 10 -11.02 -6.42 -0.48
CA CYS A 10 -10.95 -6.92 0.89
C CYS A 10 -11.23 -8.42 0.95
N LEU A 11 -12.35 -8.84 0.37
CA LEU A 11 -12.79 -10.23 0.40
C LEU A 11 -11.77 -11.14 -0.30
N THR A 12 -11.40 -10.79 -1.53
CA THR A 12 -10.49 -11.62 -2.35
C THR A 12 -9.09 -11.70 -1.75
N SER A 13 -8.55 -10.57 -1.25
CA SER A 13 -7.21 -10.52 -0.66
C SER A 13 -7.13 -11.32 0.64
N LEU A 14 -8.10 -11.14 1.55
CA LEU A 14 -8.07 -11.81 2.84
C LEU A 14 -8.41 -13.31 2.73
N GLN A 15 -9.39 -13.68 1.90
CA GLN A 15 -9.78 -15.09 1.74
C GLN A 15 -8.69 -15.96 1.12
N ALA A 16 -7.83 -15.38 0.28
CA ALA A 16 -6.70 -16.06 -0.32
C ALA A 16 -5.65 -16.51 0.71
N VAL A 17 -5.65 -15.92 1.90
CA VAL A 17 -4.70 -16.25 2.97
C VAL A 17 -5.36 -17.23 3.96
N PRO A 18 -4.90 -18.49 4.06
CA PRO A 18 -5.51 -19.50 4.94
C PRO A 18 -5.64 -19.07 6.41
N ALA A 19 -4.66 -18.32 6.91
CA ALA A 19 -4.65 -17.83 8.30
C ALA A 19 -5.81 -16.86 8.60
N SER A 20 -6.35 -16.15 7.60
CA SER A 20 -7.48 -15.23 7.77
C SER A 20 -8.75 -15.93 8.23
N HIS A 21 -8.93 -17.21 7.93
CA HIS A 21 -10.15 -17.97 8.27
C HIS A 21 -10.20 -18.40 9.74
N ALA A 22 -9.07 -18.34 10.45
CA ALA A 22 -8.95 -18.83 11.82
C ALA A 22 -8.52 -17.75 12.82
N THR A 23 -8.54 -16.48 12.41
CA THR A 23 -8.00 -15.38 13.19
C THR A 23 -9.04 -14.34 13.61
N ASN A 24 -8.70 -13.53 14.61
CA ASN A 24 -9.54 -12.42 15.08
C ASN A 24 -9.24 -11.14 14.28
N LEU A 25 -9.88 -10.02 14.66
CA LEU A 25 -9.64 -8.73 14.02
C LEU A 25 -8.15 -8.36 14.01
N GLN A 26 -7.41 -8.61 15.09
CA GLN A 26 -5.99 -8.32 15.15
C GLN A 26 -5.19 -9.09 14.09
N GLY A 27 -5.46 -10.38 13.93
CA GLY A 27 -4.76 -11.15 12.90
C GLY A 27 -5.20 -10.80 11.48
N LEU A 28 -6.44 -10.39 11.24
CA LEU A 28 -6.85 -9.89 9.92
C LEU A 28 -6.11 -8.58 9.57
N ALA A 29 -5.92 -7.70 10.54
CA ALA A 29 -5.10 -6.49 10.38
C ALA A 29 -3.65 -6.83 10.02
N LEU A 30 -3.04 -7.81 10.71
CA LEU A 30 -1.69 -8.29 10.39
C LEU A 30 -1.60 -8.87 8.98
N VAL A 31 -2.59 -9.65 8.56
CA VAL A 31 -2.64 -10.17 7.18
C VAL A 31 -2.72 -9.03 6.16
N ALA A 32 -3.54 -8.02 6.40
CA ALA A 32 -3.66 -6.87 5.50
C ALA A 32 -2.34 -6.08 5.38
N MET A 33 -1.66 -5.82 6.51
CA MET A 33 -0.35 -5.15 6.51
C MET A 33 0.74 -5.99 5.82
N GLU A 34 0.76 -7.30 6.04
CA GLU A 34 1.71 -8.21 5.38
C GLU A 34 1.49 -8.22 3.86
N LEU A 35 0.24 -8.28 3.40
CA LEU A 35 -0.08 -8.16 1.98
C LEU A 35 0.35 -6.81 1.40
N ALA A 36 0.19 -5.71 2.15
CA ALA A 36 0.65 -4.38 1.74
C ALA A 36 2.18 -4.34 1.58
N ILE A 37 2.93 -4.94 2.52
CA ILE A 37 4.39 -5.05 2.46
C ILE A 37 4.82 -5.85 1.23
N GLN A 38 4.17 -6.99 0.98
CA GLN A 38 4.44 -7.84 -0.19
C GLN A 38 4.15 -7.12 -1.50
N ASN A 39 3.01 -6.41 -1.58
CA ASN A 39 2.66 -5.61 -2.74
C ASN A 39 3.71 -4.52 -2.99
N ALA A 40 4.04 -3.72 -1.97
CA ALA A 40 5.02 -2.66 -2.08
C ALA A 40 6.40 -3.18 -2.51
N THR A 41 6.85 -4.30 -1.94
CA THR A 41 8.12 -4.95 -2.30
C THR A 41 8.12 -5.44 -3.75
N ALA A 42 7.03 -6.04 -4.22
CA ALA A 42 6.89 -6.47 -5.62
C ALA A 42 6.86 -5.28 -6.59
N SER A 43 6.22 -4.18 -6.19
CA SER A 43 6.19 -2.94 -6.96
C SER A 43 7.59 -2.33 -7.08
N ILE A 44 8.42 -2.36 -6.04
CA ILE A 44 9.83 -1.93 -6.11
C ILE A 44 10.59 -2.72 -7.19
N CYS A 45 10.41 -4.04 -7.26
CA CYS A 45 11.03 -4.86 -8.31
C CYS A 45 10.54 -4.43 -9.70
N THR A 46 9.24 -4.26 -9.86
CA THR A 46 8.61 -3.80 -11.11
C THR A 46 9.16 -2.45 -11.55
N ILE A 47 9.25 -1.48 -10.64
CA ILE A 47 9.80 -0.14 -10.90
C ILE A 47 11.25 -0.23 -11.38
N LYS A 48 12.10 -1.03 -10.71
CA LYS A 48 13.50 -1.22 -11.12
C LYS A 48 13.61 -1.81 -12.52
N GLU A 49 12.75 -2.75 -12.88
CA GLU A 49 12.70 -3.31 -14.23
C GLU A 49 12.28 -2.26 -15.27
N LEU A 50 11.25 -1.46 -14.97
CA LEU A 50 10.80 -0.37 -15.84
C LEU A 50 11.88 0.68 -16.06
N VAL A 51 12.60 1.10 -15.02
CA VAL A 51 13.75 2.02 -15.12
C VAL A 51 14.85 1.39 -15.99
N SER A 52 15.19 0.13 -15.73
CA SER A 52 16.26 -0.57 -16.46
C SER A 52 15.93 -0.83 -17.93
N SER A 53 14.65 -0.87 -18.29
CA SER A 53 14.20 -1.07 -19.68
C SER A 53 14.58 0.07 -20.61
N GLY A 54 14.82 1.28 -20.09
CA GLY A 54 15.09 2.48 -20.89
C GLY A 54 13.94 2.89 -21.82
N SER A 55 12.73 2.37 -21.60
CA SER A 55 11.57 2.58 -22.49
C SER A 55 10.80 3.88 -22.20
N PHE A 56 11.20 4.63 -21.16
CA PHE A 56 10.53 5.85 -20.72
C PHE A 56 11.34 7.08 -21.12
N ASP A 57 10.63 8.19 -21.38
CA ASP A 57 11.28 9.49 -21.58
C ASP A 57 11.88 10.00 -20.25
N PRO A 58 12.67 11.09 -20.25
CA PRO A 58 13.30 11.60 -19.02
C PRO A 58 12.30 11.93 -17.91
N TYR A 59 11.09 12.36 -18.26
CA TYR A 59 10.04 12.66 -17.28
C TYR A 59 9.48 11.39 -16.65
N GLY A 60 9.05 10.41 -17.46
CA GLY A 60 8.55 9.14 -16.96
C GLY A 60 9.61 8.37 -16.16
N THR A 61 10.89 8.48 -16.55
CA THR A 61 12.01 7.92 -15.77
C THR A 61 12.14 8.61 -14.41
N SER A 62 11.99 9.94 -14.34
CA SER A 62 11.97 10.67 -13.06
C SER A 62 10.82 10.19 -12.18
N CYS A 63 9.60 10.13 -12.71
CA CYS A 63 8.44 9.64 -11.96
C CYS A 63 8.65 8.22 -11.42
N LEU A 64 9.26 7.33 -12.22
CA LEU A 64 9.60 5.98 -11.75
C LEU A 64 10.61 6.00 -10.59
N MET A 65 11.61 6.88 -10.62
CA MET A 65 12.59 6.99 -9.54
C MET A 65 11.97 7.60 -8.27
N ASP A 66 11.07 8.57 -8.42
CA ASP A 66 10.31 9.13 -7.29
C ASP A 66 9.41 8.05 -6.66
N CYS A 67 8.69 7.28 -7.48
CA CYS A 67 7.93 6.11 -7.01
C CYS A 67 8.83 5.09 -6.31
N LEU A 68 10.05 4.85 -6.79
CA LEU A 68 10.98 3.91 -6.16
C LEU A 68 11.33 4.35 -4.73
N GLU A 69 11.53 5.65 -4.51
CA GLU A 69 11.79 6.22 -3.19
C GLU A 69 10.57 6.08 -2.28
N GLU A 70 9.41 6.51 -2.75
CA GLU A 70 8.13 6.42 -2.04
C GLU A 70 7.81 4.98 -1.59
N TYR A 71 7.92 4.01 -2.49
CA TYR A 71 7.68 2.60 -2.17
C TYR A 71 8.73 2.03 -1.20
N SER A 72 10.00 2.39 -1.37
CA SER A 72 11.07 1.92 -0.47
C SER A 72 10.89 2.45 0.95
N GLY A 73 10.54 3.73 1.08
CA GLY A 73 10.15 4.33 2.35
C GLY A 73 8.89 3.68 2.92
N GLY A 74 7.87 3.47 2.08
CA GLY A 74 6.61 2.86 2.46
C GLY A 74 6.76 1.45 3.04
N VAL A 75 7.67 0.62 2.52
CA VAL A 75 7.97 -0.70 3.10
C VAL A 75 8.49 -0.57 4.53
N VAL A 76 9.42 0.36 4.79
CA VAL A 76 9.96 0.61 6.13
C VAL A 76 8.84 1.08 7.06
N THR A 77 8.04 2.04 6.61
CA THR A 77 6.90 2.57 7.38
C THR A 77 5.85 1.51 7.71
N LEU A 78 5.56 0.57 6.79
CA LEU A 78 4.64 -0.55 7.06
C LEU A 78 5.19 -1.52 8.12
N LEU A 79 6.49 -1.78 8.13
CA LEU A 79 7.14 -2.60 9.16
C LEU A 79 7.07 -1.91 10.54
N GLU A 80 7.31 -0.60 10.57
CA GLU A 80 7.14 0.20 11.78
C GLU A 80 5.67 0.18 12.25
N ALA A 81 4.71 0.35 11.34
CA ALA A 81 3.27 0.29 11.64
C ALA A 81 2.85 -1.05 12.21
N THR A 82 3.40 -2.14 11.69
CA THR A 82 3.20 -3.48 12.23
C THR A 82 3.71 -3.58 13.67
N GLY A 83 4.89 -3.01 13.96
CA GLY A 83 5.44 -2.94 15.32
C GLY A 83 4.56 -2.13 16.28
N ALA A 84 4.13 -0.93 15.87
CA ALA A 84 3.21 -0.10 16.66
C ALA A 84 1.90 -0.83 16.94
N PHE A 85 1.31 -1.43 15.90
CA PHE A 85 0.07 -2.21 15.97
C PHE A 85 0.15 -3.35 16.98
N LEU A 86 1.23 -4.15 16.94
CA LEU A 86 1.45 -5.27 17.86
C LEU A 86 1.58 -4.84 19.33
N THR A 87 1.96 -3.57 19.58
CA THR A 87 2.03 -2.99 20.93
C THR A 87 0.73 -2.27 21.35
N GLY A 88 -0.34 -2.39 20.57
CA GLY A 88 -1.64 -1.78 20.85
C GLY A 88 -1.74 -0.30 20.49
N LYS A 89 -0.74 0.27 19.81
CA LYS A 89 -0.72 1.69 19.41
C LYS A 89 -1.41 1.89 18.07
N TYR A 90 -2.72 1.65 18.04
CA TYR A 90 -3.50 1.64 16.79
C TYR A 90 -3.56 3.00 16.09
N GLU A 91 -3.58 4.11 16.83
CA GLU A 91 -3.56 5.46 16.25
C GLU A 91 -2.23 5.77 15.55
N GLU A 92 -1.10 5.40 16.16
CA GLU A 92 0.24 5.57 15.56
C GLU A 92 0.37 4.70 14.30
N ALA A 93 -0.05 3.43 14.38
CA ALA A 93 -0.08 2.54 13.22
C ALA A 93 -0.98 3.07 12.09
N ASN A 94 -2.14 3.66 12.42
CA ASN A 94 -3.05 4.26 11.45
C ASN A 94 -2.40 5.42 10.70
N VAL A 95 -1.72 6.33 11.41
CA VAL A 95 -0.99 7.45 10.79
C VAL A 95 0.06 6.93 9.81
N TRP A 96 0.85 5.94 10.20
CA TRP A 96 1.89 5.37 9.35
C TRP A 96 1.32 4.63 8.13
N VAL A 97 0.27 3.82 8.30
CA VAL A 97 -0.39 3.15 7.17
C VAL A 97 -1.05 4.17 6.23
N SER A 98 -1.62 5.27 6.76
CA SER A 98 -2.18 6.36 5.95
C SER A 98 -1.10 7.04 5.11
N SER A 99 0.10 7.30 5.66
CA SER A 99 1.20 7.88 4.87
C SER A 99 1.64 6.98 3.70
N VAL A 100 1.49 5.66 3.83
CA VAL A 100 1.79 4.72 2.74
C VAL A 100 0.71 4.76 1.65
N MET A 101 -0.55 5.04 2.03
CA MET A 101 -1.62 5.30 1.05
C MET A 101 -1.36 6.58 0.26
N ASP A 102 -0.88 7.62 0.95
CA ASP A 102 -0.50 8.89 0.32
C ASP A 102 0.68 8.69 -0.63
N ALA A 103 1.67 7.87 -0.27
CA ALA A 103 2.80 7.50 -1.14
C ALA A 103 2.32 6.80 -2.43
N ALA A 104 1.39 5.85 -2.32
CA ALA A 104 0.81 5.18 -3.49
C ALA A 104 0.04 6.15 -4.41
N THR A 105 -0.68 7.10 -3.82
CA THR A 105 -1.42 8.14 -4.55
C THR A 105 -0.47 9.13 -5.21
N THR A 106 0.57 9.56 -4.49
CA THR A 106 1.63 10.46 -4.99
C THR A 106 2.35 9.84 -6.19
N CYS A 107 2.65 8.54 -6.13
CA CYS A 107 3.24 7.82 -7.26
C CYS A 107 2.31 7.82 -8.48
N GLU A 108 0.99 7.62 -8.31
CA GLU A 108 0.04 7.67 -9.43
C GLU A 108 -0.06 9.07 -10.03
N ASP A 109 -0.24 10.09 -9.18
CA ASP A 109 -0.50 11.47 -9.56
C ASP A 109 0.72 12.09 -10.27
N GLY A 110 1.94 11.76 -9.83
CA GLY A 110 3.18 12.27 -10.42
C GLY A 110 3.33 11.97 -11.92
N PHE A 111 2.77 10.87 -12.42
CA PHE A 111 2.74 10.63 -13.87
C PHE A 111 1.73 11.55 -14.57
N THR A 112 0.60 11.87 -13.93
CA THR A 112 -0.50 12.61 -14.56
C THR A 112 -0.35 14.13 -14.50
N ASP A 113 0.61 14.63 -13.72
CA ASP A 113 0.98 16.06 -13.66
C ASP A 113 1.44 16.60 -15.03
N ARG A 114 1.85 15.72 -15.95
CA ARG A 114 2.19 16.07 -17.33
C ARG A 114 1.25 15.36 -18.32
N GLN A 115 0.64 16.15 -19.21
CA GLN A 115 -0.20 15.59 -20.28
C GLN A 115 0.58 14.62 -21.17
N GLY A 116 -0.06 13.49 -21.47
CA GLY A 116 0.50 12.43 -22.32
C GLY A 116 1.18 11.31 -21.55
N HIS A 117 1.31 11.43 -20.23
CA HIS A 117 1.89 10.41 -19.36
C HIS A 117 0.79 9.69 -18.58
N LEU A 118 0.98 8.38 -18.41
CA LEU A 118 0.11 7.50 -17.63
C LEU A 118 1.00 6.64 -16.75
N SER A 119 0.56 6.43 -15.50
CA SER A 119 1.27 5.56 -14.57
C SER A 119 1.29 4.12 -15.07
N PRO A 120 2.48 3.51 -15.24
CA PRO A 120 2.60 2.09 -15.53
C PRO A 120 2.31 1.23 -14.29
N LEU A 121 2.11 1.85 -13.12
CA LEU A 121 1.95 1.23 -11.80
C LEU A 121 0.52 1.37 -11.26
N LYS A 122 -0.43 1.74 -12.12
CA LYS A 122 -1.81 2.05 -11.70
C LYS A 122 -2.46 0.93 -10.88
N LYS A 123 -2.20 -0.32 -11.27
CA LYS A 123 -2.74 -1.49 -10.57
C LYS A 123 -2.08 -1.65 -9.20
N GLU A 124 -0.76 -1.56 -9.16
CA GLU A 124 0.08 -1.66 -7.98
C GLU A 124 -0.30 -0.59 -6.96
N ASN A 125 -0.36 0.68 -7.38
CA ASN A 125 -0.77 1.82 -6.56
C ASN A 125 -2.17 1.61 -5.97
N TYR A 126 -3.12 1.18 -6.80
CA TYR A 126 -4.48 0.89 -6.35
C TYR A 126 -4.51 -0.24 -5.30
N PHE A 127 -3.80 -1.34 -5.53
CA PHE A 127 -3.78 -2.45 -4.58
C PHE A 127 -3.12 -2.08 -3.25
N LEU A 128 -1.98 -1.38 -3.28
CA LEU A 128 -1.33 -0.90 -2.06
C LEU A 128 -2.28 -0.01 -1.24
N PHE A 129 -2.93 0.96 -1.90
CA PHE A 129 -3.92 1.82 -1.27
C PHE A 129 -5.03 1.02 -0.59
N GLN A 130 -5.61 0.04 -1.30
CA GLN A 130 -6.72 -0.76 -0.76
C GLN A 130 -6.30 -1.65 0.40
N LEU A 131 -5.11 -2.26 0.35
CA LEU A 131 -4.58 -3.09 1.43
C LEU A 131 -4.35 -2.27 2.71
N CYS A 132 -3.83 -1.05 2.55
CA CYS A 132 -3.70 -0.10 3.65
C CYS A 132 -5.06 0.34 4.21
N ASP A 133 -6.05 0.65 3.36
CA ASP A 133 -7.41 1.04 3.79
C ASP A 133 -8.11 -0.11 4.56
N ILE A 134 -7.91 -1.36 4.13
CA ILE A 134 -8.39 -2.54 4.86
C ILE A 134 -7.79 -2.61 6.26
N ALA A 135 -6.47 -2.43 6.39
CA ALA A 135 -5.79 -2.42 7.68
C ALA A 135 -6.34 -1.30 8.59
N ILE A 136 -6.46 -0.08 8.08
CA ILE A 136 -7.02 1.08 8.80
C ILE A 136 -8.45 0.83 9.25
N CYS A 137 -9.31 0.26 8.39
CA CYS A 137 -10.68 -0.08 8.76
C CYS A 137 -10.71 -1.01 9.98
N ILE A 138 -9.82 -2.02 10.02
CA ILE A 138 -9.71 -2.94 11.13
C ILE A 138 -9.12 -2.26 12.37
N PHE A 139 -8.13 -1.38 12.24
CA PHE A 139 -7.59 -0.61 13.36
C PHE A 139 -8.69 0.23 14.02
N ASN A 140 -9.51 0.90 13.23
CA ASN A 140 -10.62 1.71 13.74
C ASN A 140 -11.68 0.87 14.46
N LEU A 141 -11.95 -0.35 13.98
CA LEU A 141 -12.82 -1.30 14.69
C LEU A 141 -12.21 -1.72 16.02
N LEU A 142 -10.90 -1.98 16.07
CA LEU A 142 -10.20 -2.37 17.29
C LEU A 142 -10.12 -1.24 18.33
N SER A 143 -9.91 0.00 17.90
CA SER A 143 -9.89 1.18 18.80
C SER A 143 -11.25 1.52 19.39
N ALA A 144 -12.34 0.99 18.82
CA ALA A 144 -13.71 1.20 19.29
C ALA A 144 -14.18 0.13 20.31
N LEU A 145 -13.34 -0.87 20.60
CA LEU A 145 -13.60 -1.95 21.56
C LEU A 145 -12.95 -1.64 22.93
#